data_AF-A0A1J8QC18-F1
#
_entry.id   AF-A0A1J8QC18-F1
#
_cell.length_a   1.000
_cell.length_b   1.000
_cell.length_c   1.000
_cell.angle_alpha   90.00
_cell.angle_beta   90.00
_cell.angle_gamma   90.00
#
_symmetry.space_group_name_H-M   'P 1'
#
loop_
_entity.id
_entity.type
_entity.pdbx_description
1 polymer ?
#
loop_
_entity_poly.entity_id
_entity_poly.type
_entity_poly.pdbx_seq_one_letter_code
_entity_poly.pdbx_strand_id
1 'polypeptide(L)'
;MNWFNRHRHHHGPEHASQRASPGAPPEWTPAVERSNTYGLLNEASDESYEKAQEFCKRYPAESSALLPSQTLADIANDGCLEWRIQIDNSSHVSVNPGKGGLSQIRSRAGCPDTCLLSNLPIVAGQYHFPNDGGVYYEITVHKMTDPTKGGVVAIGTACRPYPPWRLPGWNRLSAGFHLDDFHKFFEDPEGGRPCFPGSPPLTSVVGHTIGCGYSFQTGTMFFTIDGQRLPDAFTGIYLQNRREIDVYAAVGVSGECEVSVNFGGTYFKWLEGNEWRWRVDRQVRKLVDDVGEQEELPAYSGY
;
A
#
# COMPACT_ATOMS: atom_id res chain seq x y z
N MET A 1 -14.69 -32.58 -2.49
CA MET A 1 -14.19 -32.77 -3.87
C MET A 1 -12.90 -32.00 -3.98
N ASN A 2 -11.80 -32.73 -3.97
CA ASN A 2 -10.43 -32.23 -3.81
C ASN A 2 -9.88 -31.68 -5.13
N TRP A 3 -9.45 -30.42 -5.15
CA TRP A 3 -8.77 -29.81 -6.30
C TRP A 3 -7.33 -29.39 -5.95
N PHE A 4 -6.56 -30.33 -5.43
CA PHE A 4 -5.11 -30.20 -5.23
C PHE A 4 -4.43 -31.51 -5.66
N ASN A 5 -3.97 -31.59 -6.91
CA ASN A 5 -2.73 -32.27 -7.31
C ASN A 5 -2.61 -32.41 -8.83
N ARG A 6 -1.53 -31.84 -9.38
CA ARG A 6 -0.76 -32.17 -10.60
C ARG A 6 -0.10 -30.86 -11.08
N HIS A 7 1.20 -30.72 -11.35
CA HIS A 7 2.19 -31.62 -11.91
C HIS A 7 3.63 -31.28 -11.46
N ARG A 8 4.51 -32.26 -11.58
CA ARG A 8 5.95 -32.22 -11.31
C ARG A 8 6.73 -32.25 -12.64
N HIS A 9 7.87 -31.55 -12.66
CA HIS A 9 9.03 -31.63 -13.57
C HIS A 9 8.92 -31.19 -15.03
N HIS A 10 9.61 -30.09 -15.36
CA HIS A 10 10.44 -29.96 -16.57
C HIS A 10 11.71 -29.16 -16.24
N HIS A 11 12.88 -29.72 -16.59
CA HIS A 11 14.19 -29.08 -16.53
C HIS A 11 14.43 -28.27 -17.82
N GLY A 12 14.97 -27.06 -17.69
CA GLY A 12 15.46 -26.17 -18.74
C GLY A 12 16.46 -25.17 -18.14
N PRO A 13 17.36 -24.57 -18.95
CA PRO A 13 18.79 -24.49 -18.63
C PRO A 13 19.19 -23.36 -17.66
N GLU A 14 20.32 -23.60 -17.00
CA GLU A 14 21.02 -22.71 -16.07
C GLU A 14 21.40 -21.38 -16.73
N HIS A 15 20.85 -20.28 -16.24
CA HIS A 15 21.39 -18.94 -16.46
C HIS A 15 22.30 -18.58 -15.28
N ALA A 16 23.56 -18.30 -15.60
CA ALA A 16 24.60 -17.87 -14.68
C ALA A 16 24.15 -16.67 -13.84
N SER A 17 24.10 -16.85 -12.52
CA SER A 17 23.81 -15.76 -11.59
C SER A 17 25.01 -14.83 -11.49
N GLN A 18 24.80 -13.55 -11.82
CA GLN A 18 25.67 -12.50 -11.31
C GLN A 18 25.40 -12.39 -9.81
N ARG A 19 26.41 -12.75 -9.00
CA ARG A 19 26.34 -12.62 -7.54
C ARG A 19 26.21 -11.14 -7.19
N ALA A 20 25.05 -10.76 -6.65
CA ALA A 20 24.89 -9.52 -5.92
C ALA A 20 25.80 -9.52 -4.67
N SER A 21 26.46 -8.39 -4.41
CA SER A 21 27.28 -8.17 -3.22
C SER A 21 26.43 -8.36 -1.94
N PRO A 22 26.94 -9.05 -0.90
CA PRO A 22 26.17 -9.24 0.33
C PRO A 22 26.01 -7.89 1.03
N GLY A 23 24.77 -7.38 1.06
CA GLY A 23 24.40 -6.17 1.84
C GLY A 23 23.77 -5.03 1.06
N ALA A 24 23.70 -5.07 -0.28
CA ALA A 24 22.92 -4.10 -1.04
C ALA A 24 21.41 -4.40 -0.90
N PRO A 25 20.54 -3.39 -0.72
CA PRO A 25 19.10 -3.58 -0.83
C PRO A 25 18.78 -4.17 -2.21
N PRO A 26 17.76 -5.04 -2.34
CA PRO A 26 17.36 -5.55 -3.65
C PRO A 26 17.03 -4.39 -4.59
N GLU A 27 17.54 -4.42 -5.82
CA GLU A 27 17.12 -3.47 -6.85
C GLU A 27 15.63 -3.68 -7.14
N TRP A 28 14.92 -2.57 -7.40
CA TRP A 28 13.55 -2.65 -7.87
C TRP A 28 13.49 -3.54 -9.11
N THR A 29 12.67 -4.58 -9.06
CA THR A 29 12.45 -5.46 -10.19
C THR A 29 11.06 -5.18 -10.74
N PRO A 30 10.92 -4.90 -12.05
CA PRO A 30 9.61 -4.80 -12.66
C PRO A 30 8.78 -6.06 -12.37
N ALA A 31 7.47 -5.88 -12.18
CA ALA A 31 6.56 -7.01 -12.09
C ALA A 31 6.71 -7.90 -13.33
N VAL A 32 6.84 -9.21 -13.12
CA VAL A 32 7.18 -10.20 -14.15
C VAL A 32 6.03 -10.44 -15.14
N GLU A 33 4.81 -10.07 -14.76
CA GLU A 33 3.62 -10.20 -15.59
C GLU A 33 3.60 -9.15 -16.72
N ARG A 34 3.05 -9.52 -17.88
CA ARG A 34 2.87 -8.57 -18.98
C ARG A 34 1.88 -7.47 -18.55
N SER A 35 2.27 -6.21 -18.77
CA SER A 35 1.36 -5.05 -18.64
C SER A 35 0.23 -5.17 -19.66
N ASN A 36 -1.00 -4.89 -19.24
CA ASN A 36 -2.11 -4.73 -20.16
C ASN A 36 -2.19 -3.26 -20.59
N THR A 37 -2.29 -3.00 -21.90
CA THR A 37 -2.44 -1.64 -22.44
C THR A 37 -3.75 -0.97 -22.00
N TYR A 38 -4.78 -1.78 -21.72
CA TYR A 38 -6.07 -1.37 -21.17
C TYR A 38 -6.43 -2.37 -20.07
N GLY A 39 -6.92 -1.93 -18.92
CA GLY A 39 -7.35 -2.86 -17.88
C GLY A 39 -8.71 -3.43 -18.24
N LEU A 40 -9.17 -4.35 -17.39
CA LEU A 40 -10.27 -5.21 -17.81
C LEU A 40 -11.62 -4.49 -17.77
N LEU A 41 -11.76 -3.42 -16.97
CA LEU A 41 -13.02 -2.71 -16.80
C LEU A 41 -12.88 -1.19 -16.75
N ASN A 42 -12.23 -0.64 -15.71
CA ASN A 42 -12.25 0.79 -15.45
C ASN A 42 -10.85 1.38 -15.56
N GLU A 43 -10.66 2.16 -16.62
CA GLU A 43 -9.43 2.89 -16.87
C GLU A 43 -9.62 4.38 -16.65
N ALA A 44 -8.52 5.02 -16.29
CA ALA A 44 -8.49 6.46 -16.32
C ALA A 44 -8.50 6.97 -17.77
N SER A 45 -9.28 8.00 -18.06
CA SER A 45 -9.27 8.60 -19.40
C SER A 45 -7.93 9.24 -19.75
N ASP A 46 -7.61 9.35 -21.04
CA ASP A 46 -6.41 10.05 -21.54
C ASP A 46 -6.34 11.49 -20.99
N GLU A 47 -7.47 12.20 -20.98
CA GLU A 47 -7.57 13.55 -20.40
C GLU A 47 -7.23 13.56 -18.89
N SER A 48 -7.72 12.57 -18.13
CA SER A 48 -7.40 12.41 -16.71
C SER A 48 -5.90 12.15 -16.51
N TYR A 49 -5.31 11.32 -17.38
CA TYR A 49 -3.88 11.01 -17.35
C TYR A 49 -3.03 12.25 -17.66
N GLU A 50 -3.32 12.98 -18.72
CA GLU A 50 -2.61 14.20 -19.10
C GLU A 50 -2.66 15.26 -18.00
N LYS A 51 -3.85 15.51 -17.43
CA LYS A 51 -4.03 16.40 -16.27
C LYS A 51 -3.21 15.95 -15.06
N ALA A 52 -3.16 14.64 -14.81
CA ALA A 52 -2.36 14.09 -13.72
C ALA A 52 -0.85 14.23 -13.99
N GLN A 53 -0.39 14.10 -15.24
CA GLN A 53 1.00 14.36 -15.62
C GLN A 53 1.38 15.83 -15.43
N GLU A 54 0.52 16.76 -15.83
CA GLU A 54 0.72 18.19 -15.58
C GLU A 54 0.75 18.52 -14.09
N PHE A 55 -0.14 17.91 -13.32
CA PHE A 55 -0.14 18.03 -11.86
C PHE A 55 1.19 17.55 -11.26
N CYS A 56 1.65 16.35 -11.64
CA CYS A 56 2.91 15.79 -11.16
C CYS A 56 4.11 16.68 -11.49
N LYS A 57 4.11 17.34 -12.66
CA LYS A 57 5.17 18.28 -13.07
C LYS A 57 5.11 19.59 -12.27
N ARG A 58 3.90 20.08 -11.99
CA ARG A 58 3.68 21.35 -11.27
C ARG A 58 3.94 21.22 -9.77
N TYR A 59 3.64 20.05 -9.21
CA TYR A 59 3.77 19.76 -7.79
C TYR A 59 4.68 18.54 -7.60
N PRO A 60 6.01 18.72 -7.53
CA PRO A 60 6.96 17.64 -7.24
C PRO A 60 6.62 16.92 -5.93
N ALA A 61 7.09 15.67 -5.79
CA ALA A 61 6.87 14.90 -4.57
C ALA A 61 7.45 15.64 -3.36
N GLU A 62 6.68 15.67 -2.26
CA GLU A 62 7.12 16.22 -0.99
C GLU A 62 8.27 15.37 -0.44
N SER A 63 9.29 16.05 0.09
CA SER A 63 10.33 15.38 0.84
C SER A 63 9.79 14.87 2.18
N SER A 64 10.36 13.77 2.67
CA SER A 64 10.05 13.24 3.99
C SER A 64 10.30 14.27 5.08
N ALA A 65 9.45 14.27 6.10
CA ALA A 65 9.53 15.24 7.18
C ALA A 65 9.42 14.57 8.55
N LEU A 66 9.98 15.23 9.57
CA LEU A 66 9.73 14.85 10.96
C LEU A 66 8.27 15.13 11.33
N LEU A 67 7.65 14.20 12.06
CA LEU A 67 6.31 14.42 12.59
C LEU A 67 6.36 15.49 13.70
N PRO A 68 5.31 16.33 13.82
CA PRO A 68 5.21 17.30 14.91
C PRO A 68 5.29 16.63 16.28
N SER A 69 5.92 17.28 17.26
CA SER A 69 6.09 16.71 18.61
C SER A 69 4.77 16.33 19.28
N GLN A 70 3.70 17.09 19.05
CA GLN A 70 2.37 16.77 19.55
C GLN A 70 1.87 15.44 18.95
N THR A 71 2.02 15.27 17.64
CA THR A 71 1.66 14.02 16.95
C THR A 71 2.43 12.82 17.49
N LEU A 72 3.73 12.98 17.80
CA LEU A 72 4.51 11.90 18.43
C LEU A 72 4.01 11.56 19.85
N ALA A 73 3.61 12.57 20.62
CA ALA A 73 3.04 12.37 21.95
C ALA A 73 1.68 11.64 21.87
N ASP A 74 0.83 12.02 20.92
CA ASP A 74 -0.47 11.38 20.68
C ASP A 74 -0.26 9.92 20.25
N ILE A 75 0.68 9.64 19.35
CA ILE A 75 1.03 8.26 18.94
C ILE A 75 1.57 7.43 20.12
N ALA A 76 2.35 8.04 21.02
CA ALA A 76 2.84 7.33 22.19
C ALA A 76 1.72 6.91 23.15
N ASN A 77 0.62 7.69 23.22
CA ASN A 77 -0.53 7.42 24.07
C ASN A 77 -1.53 6.47 23.40
N ASP A 78 -1.88 6.74 22.14
CA ASP A 78 -3.02 6.12 21.45
C ASP A 78 -2.59 5.09 20.39
N GLY A 79 -1.29 5.00 20.07
CA GLY A 79 -0.72 4.01 19.17
C GLY A 79 -1.27 4.11 17.76
N CYS A 80 -1.71 2.99 17.19
CA CYS A 80 -2.23 2.94 15.82
C CYS A 80 -3.52 3.75 15.61
N LEU A 81 -4.22 4.16 16.67
CA LEU A 81 -5.48 4.92 16.56
C LEU A 81 -5.28 6.33 15.99
N GLU A 82 -4.04 6.83 16.02
CA GLU A 82 -3.66 8.10 15.40
C GLU A 82 -3.64 8.05 13.86
N TRP A 83 -3.54 6.86 13.27
CA TRP A 83 -3.67 6.69 11.82
C TRP A 83 -5.13 6.62 11.42
N ARG A 84 -5.53 7.54 10.54
CA ARG A 84 -6.86 7.63 9.94
C ARG A 84 -6.77 8.10 8.50
N ILE A 85 -7.77 7.82 7.69
CA ILE A 85 -7.91 8.48 6.40
C ILE A 85 -8.23 9.96 6.65
N GLN A 86 -7.53 10.86 5.93
CA GLN A 86 -7.78 12.29 6.04
C GLN A 86 -9.25 12.59 5.78
N ILE A 87 -9.81 13.48 6.61
CA ILE A 87 -11.21 13.84 6.48
C ILE A 87 -11.39 14.61 5.18
N ASP A 88 -12.17 14.02 4.28
CA ASP A 88 -12.70 14.68 3.09
C ASP A 88 -14.23 14.69 3.22
N ASN A 89 -14.82 15.86 3.04
CA ASN A 89 -16.27 16.08 3.01
C ASN A 89 -16.63 16.89 1.76
N SER A 90 -16.25 16.36 0.60
CA SER A 90 -16.66 16.88 -0.70
C SER A 90 -18.14 16.55 -1.00
N SER A 91 -18.64 17.02 -2.14
CA SER A 91 -19.98 16.70 -2.61
C SER A 91 -20.18 15.21 -2.94
N HIS A 92 -19.10 14.46 -3.16
CA HIS A 92 -19.12 13.08 -3.65
C HIS A 92 -18.69 12.05 -2.61
N VAL A 93 -17.80 12.43 -1.69
CA VAL A 93 -17.18 11.53 -0.71
C VAL A 93 -17.23 12.13 0.68
N SER A 94 -17.48 11.29 1.67
CA SER A 94 -17.36 11.62 3.09
C SER A 94 -16.48 10.61 3.81
N VAL A 95 -15.60 11.10 4.68
CA VAL A 95 -14.77 10.28 5.56
C VAL A 95 -15.11 10.62 7.00
N ASN A 96 -15.62 9.64 7.74
CA ASN A 96 -16.08 9.82 9.12
C ASN A 96 -15.36 8.83 10.06
N PRO A 97 -15.17 9.16 11.35
CA PRO A 97 -14.75 8.19 12.34
C PRO A 97 -15.76 7.04 12.48
N GLY A 98 -15.25 5.82 12.61
CA GLY A 98 -15.99 4.59 12.85
C GLY A 98 -15.72 4.01 14.23
N LYS A 99 -16.39 2.88 14.53
CA LYS A 99 -16.16 2.13 15.77
C LYS A 99 -14.72 1.61 15.82
N GLY A 100 -14.10 1.61 17.01
CA GLY A 100 -12.76 1.04 17.21
C GLY A 100 -11.62 1.79 16.51
N GLY A 101 -11.80 3.09 16.22
CA GLY A 101 -10.79 3.91 15.54
C GLY A 101 -10.71 3.73 14.02
N LEU A 102 -11.63 2.97 13.43
CA LEU A 102 -11.68 2.78 11.98
C LEU A 102 -12.06 4.09 11.27
N SER A 103 -11.57 4.29 10.04
CA SER A 103 -12.12 5.32 9.15
C SER A 103 -13.25 4.74 8.32
N GLN A 104 -14.35 5.49 8.14
CA GLN A 104 -15.51 5.08 7.34
C GLN A 104 -15.61 6.00 6.12
N ILE A 105 -15.35 5.44 4.94
CA ILE A 105 -15.46 6.12 3.66
C ILE A 105 -16.83 5.80 3.06
N ARG A 106 -17.58 6.82 2.66
CA ARG A 106 -18.82 6.68 1.90
C ARG A 106 -18.80 7.62 0.70
N SER A 107 -19.00 7.06 -0.49
CA SER A 107 -19.11 7.79 -1.75
C SER A 107 -20.52 7.63 -2.36
N ARG A 108 -20.95 8.61 -3.16
CA ARG A 108 -22.25 8.61 -3.86
C ARG A 108 -22.16 7.96 -5.24
N ALA A 109 -23.29 7.59 -5.83
CA ALA A 109 -23.34 6.94 -7.16
C ALA A 109 -22.61 7.68 -8.28
N GLY A 110 -22.58 9.02 -8.27
CA GLY A 110 -21.83 9.83 -9.23
C GLY A 110 -20.45 10.26 -8.74
N CYS A 111 -19.82 9.51 -7.84
CA CYS A 111 -18.46 9.80 -7.39
C CYS A 111 -17.48 9.50 -8.54
N PRO A 112 -16.70 10.49 -8.99
CA PRO A 112 -15.58 10.21 -9.90
C PRO A 112 -14.48 9.45 -9.15
N ASP A 113 -13.48 8.99 -9.88
CA ASP A 113 -12.27 8.43 -9.28
C ASP A 113 -11.72 9.40 -8.23
N THR A 114 -11.55 8.89 -7.02
CA THR A 114 -11.10 9.67 -5.87
C THR A 114 -10.10 8.85 -5.08
N CYS A 115 -8.94 9.43 -4.75
CA CYS A 115 -7.95 8.82 -3.87
C CYS A 115 -7.82 9.59 -2.58
N LEU A 116 -7.99 8.86 -1.48
CA LEU A 116 -7.91 9.37 -0.11
C LEU A 116 -6.65 8.83 0.55
N LEU A 117 -5.91 9.70 1.22
CA LEU A 117 -4.66 9.34 1.89
C LEU A 117 -4.80 9.30 3.41
N SER A 118 -3.96 8.54 4.08
CA SER A 118 -3.82 8.62 5.53
C SER A 118 -3.29 9.97 5.99
N ASN A 119 -3.69 10.40 7.19
CA ASN A 119 -3.20 11.63 7.82
C ASN A 119 -1.70 11.58 8.13
N LEU A 120 -1.20 10.39 8.48
CA LEU A 120 0.18 10.09 8.81
C LEU A 120 0.81 9.10 7.83
N PRO A 121 2.12 9.17 7.59
CA PRO A 121 2.81 8.21 6.74
C PRO A 121 2.77 6.82 7.35
N ILE A 122 2.65 5.80 6.50
CA ILE A 122 2.86 4.39 6.88
C ILE A 122 4.29 3.95 6.56
N VAL A 123 5.04 4.70 5.76
CA VAL A 123 6.50 4.60 5.65
C VAL A 123 7.05 6.01 5.84
N ALA A 124 7.59 6.29 7.02
CA ALA A 124 8.06 7.62 7.41
C ALA A 124 9.58 7.73 7.17
N GLY A 125 10.00 8.55 6.21
CA GLY A 125 11.37 8.56 5.69
C GLY A 125 12.43 9.03 6.68
N GLN A 126 12.04 9.90 7.60
CA GLN A 126 12.88 10.45 8.66
C GLN A 126 12.96 9.55 9.92
N TYR A 127 12.40 8.34 9.87
CA TYR A 127 12.34 7.42 11.01
C TYR A 127 13.03 6.09 10.73
N HIS A 128 13.20 5.30 11.77
CA HIS A 128 13.86 4.01 11.68
C HIS A 128 13.03 3.00 10.86
N PHE A 129 13.71 2.22 10.03
CA PHE A 129 13.17 1.07 9.30
C PHE A 129 13.66 -0.22 9.94
N PRO A 130 12.86 -0.89 10.79
CA PRO A 130 13.25 -2.15 11.39
C PRO A 130 13.63 -3.21 10.36
N ASN A 131 14.63 -4.03 10.70
CA ASN A 131 15.13 -5.11 9.85
C ASN A 131 14.18 -6.33 9.80
N ASP A 132 13.13 -6.34 10.60
CA ASP A 132 12.08 -7.35 10.67
C ASP A 132 10.70 -6.73 10.50
N GLY A 133 9.83 -7.38 9.71
CA GLY A 133 8.45 -6.95 9.52
C GLY A 133 8.28 -5.77 8.56
N GLY A 134 7.38 -4.85 8.92
CA GLY A 134 6.87 -3.85 7.99
C GLY A 134 5.70 -3.05 8.56
N VAL A 135 4.82 -2.59 7.67
CA VAL A 135 3.52 -2.01 8.01
C VAL A 135 2.40 -2.73 7.30
N TYR A 136 1.22 -2.72 7.91
CA TYR A 136 0.03 -3.36 7.37
C TYR A 136 -1.23 -2.60 7.75
N TYR A 137 -2.19 -2.54 6.84
CA TYR A 137 -3.54 -2.03 7.11
C TYR A 137 -4.58 -2.78 6.27
N GLU A 138 -5.83 -2.76 6.70
CA GLU A 138 -6.94 -3.46 6.03
C GLU A 138 -8.07 -2.49 5.66
N ILE A 139 -8.73 -2.80 4.55
CA ILE A 139 -10.05 -2.27 4.24
C ILE A 139 -11.10 -3.38 4.27
N THR A 140 -12.31 -3.06 4.71
CA THR A 140 -13.49 -3.93 4.54
C THR A 140 -14.48 -3.26 3.62
N VAL A 141 -14.86 -3.94 2.56
CA VAL A 141 -15.78 -3.42 1.55
C VAL A 141 -17.21 -3.77 1.96
N HIS A 142 -18.02 -2.78 2.33
CA HIS A 142 -19.42 -2.98 2.71
C HIS A 142 -20.37 -2.75 1.54
N LYS A 143 -19.97 -1.87 0.62
CA LYS A 143 -20.70 -1.58 -0.60
C LYS A 143 -19.72 -1.17 -1.69
N MET A 144 -20.02 -1.59 -2.91
CA MET A 144 -19.32 -1.18 -4.11
C MET A 144 -20.32 -1.23 -5.26
N THR A 145 -20.35 -0.19 -6.08
CA THR A 145 -21.12 -0.21 -7.33
C THR A 145 -20.63 -1.36 -8.21
N ASP A 146 -21.49 -1.92 -9.04
CA ASP A 146 -21.09 -2.99 -9.96
C ASP A 146 -19.84 -2.55 -10.76
N PRO A 147 -18.74 -3.35 -10.76
CA PRO A 147 -17.57 -3.09 -11.57
C PRO A 147 -17.87 -2.75 -13.03
N THR A 148 -18.89 -3.39 -13.63
CA THR A 148 -19.29 -3.14 -15.03
C THR A 148 -20.05 -1.83 -15.22
N LYS A 149 -20.32 -1.10 -14.14
CA LYS A 149 -21.02 0.20 -14.12
C LYS A 149 -20.14 1.31 -13.54
N GLY A 150 -18.83 1.12 -13.49
CA GLY A 150 -17.89 2.12 -12.99
C GLY A 150 -17.64 2.08 -11.48
N GLY A 151 -18.03 1.00 -10.79
CA GLY A 151 -17.70 0.85 -9.38
C GLY A 151 -16.26 0.39 -9.20
N VAL A 152 -15.46 1.18 -8.47
CA VAL A 152 -14.08 0.83 -8.14
C VAL A 152 -13.82 1.05 -6.65
N VAL A 153 -13.18 0.06 -6.02
CA VAL A 153 -12.49 0.25 -4.74
C VAL A 153 -11.04 -0.18 -4.97
N ALA A 154 -10.09 0.61 -4.52
CA ALA A 154 -8.67 0.30 -4.63
C ALA A 154 -7.96 0.52 -3.29
N ILE A 155 -6.95 -0.30 -3.01
CA ILE A 155 -6.10 -0.21 -1.81
C ILE A 155 -4.63 -0.13 -2.22
N GLY A 156 -3.84 0.69 -1.55
CA GLY A 156 -2.40 0.75 -1.84
C GLY A 156 -1.69 1.89 -1.12
N THR A 157 -0.77 2.53 -1.83
CA THR A 157 0.06 3.59 -1.25
C THR A 157 0.26 4.73 -2.21
N ALA A 158 0.50 5.93 -1.69
CA ALA A 158 0.90 7.07 -2.50
C ALA A 158 1.80 8.02 -1.70
N CYS A 159 2.69 8.70 -2.40
CA CYS A 159 3.44 9.84 -1.85
C CYS A 159 2.69 11.14 -2.17
N ARG A 160 2.84 12.15 -1.30
CA ARG A 160 2.24 13.47 -1.52
C ARG A 160 3.13 14.35 -2.38
N PRO A 161 2.56 15.33 -3.10
CA PRO A 161 1.14 15.43 -3.43
C PRO A 161 0.78 14.42 -4.53
N TYR A 162 -0.32 13.69 -4.34
CA TYR A 162 -0.89 12.77 -5.31
C TYR A 162 -2.11 13.41 -5.99
N PRO A 163 -2.35 13.24 -7.31
CA PRO A 163 -3.55 13.76 -7.95
C PRO A 163 -4.81 13.11 -7.32
N PRO A 164 -5.66 13.85 -6.60
CA PRO A 164 -6.75 13.26 -5.81
C PRO A 164 -7.86 12.64 -6.67
N TRP A 165 -7.90 12.93 -7.98
CA TRP A 165 -8.86 12.36 -8.94
C TRP A 165 -8.34 11.11 -9.68
N ARG A 166 -7.25 10.52 -9.20
CA ARG A 166 -6.64 9.30 -9.77
C ARG A 166 -6.70 8.20 -8.72
N LEU A 167 -6.90 6.95 -9.11
CA LEU A 167 -6.81 5.82 -8.20
C LEU A 167 -5.34 5.52 -7.82
N PRO A 168 -5.07 4.87 -6.67
CA PRO A 168 -3.72 4.47 -6.27
C PRO A 168 -3.03 3.62 -7.34
N GLY A 169 -1.74 3.86 -7.56
CA GLY A 169 -0.91 3.10 -8.51
C GLY A 169 -0.79 3.73 -9.91
N TRP A 170 -1.72 4.60 -10.29
CA TRP A 170 -1.80 5.17 -11.64
C TRP A 170 -0.77 6.25 -11.97
N ASN A 171 -0.13 6.85 -10.97
CA ASN A 171 0.82 7.93 -11.14
C ASN A 171 2.04 7.74 -10.23
N ARG A 172 3.04 8.63 -10.37
CA ARG A 172 4.34 8.55 -9.69
C ARG A 172 4.23 8.23 -8.20
N LEU A 173 5.18 7.44 -7.71
CA LEU A 173 5.40 7.05 -6.33
C LEU A 173 4.15 6.47 -5.64
N SER A 174 3.31 5.79 -6.41
CA SER A 174 2.08 5.17 -5.91
C SER A 174 1.98 3.73 -6.38
N ALA A 175 1.48 2.87 -5.50
CA ALA A 175 1.15 1.48 -5.78
C ALA A 175 -0.34 1.25 -5.46
N GLY A 176 -1.00 0.34 -6.15
CA GLY A 176 -2.42 0.06 -5.94
C GLY A 176 -2.82 -1.34 -6.35
N PHE A 177 -3.85 -1.86 -5.70
CA PHE A 177 -4.60 -3.05 -6.07
C PHE A 177 -6.06 -2.67 -6.26
N HIS A 178 -6.55 -2.82 -7.49
CA HIS A 178 -7.89 -2.42 -7.89
C HIS A 178 -8.80 -3.65 -7.83
N LEU A 179 -9.95 -3.51 -7.16
CA LEU A 179 -10.81 -4.64 -6.82
C LEU A 179 -11.90 -4.92 -7.85
N ASP A 180 -12.04 -4.06 -8.85
CA ASP A 180 -12.93 -4.28 -9.99
C ASP A 180 -12.36 -5.33 -10.95
N ASP A 181 -11.04 -5.40 -11.12
CA ASP A 181 -10.38 -6.35 -12.04
C ASP A 181 -9.24 -7.17 -11.43
N PHE A 182 -8.93 -6.98 -10.15
CA PHE A 182 -7.82 -7.60 -9.44
C PHE A 182 -6.43 -7.34 -10.07
N HIS A 183 -6.24 -6.17 -10.67
CA HIS A 183 -4.94 -5.73 -11.18
C HIS A 183 -4.16 -4.93 -10.13
N LYS A 184 -2.84 -5.08 -10.19
CA LYS A 184 -1.85 -4.32 -9.44
C LYS A 184 -1.17 -3.29 -10.34
N PHE A 185 -0.93 -2.11 -9.78
CA PHE A 185 -0.38 -0.93 -10.45
C PHE A 185 0.75 -0.35 -9.61
N PHE A 186 1.87 0.05 -10.23
CA PHE A 186 2.92 0.81 -9.57
C PHE A 186 3.52 1.78 -10.58
N GLU A 187 3.26 3.07 -10.38
CA GLU A 187 3.56 4.12 -11.36
C GLU A 187 3.08 3.77 -12.77
N ASP A 188 1.92 3.12 -12.86
CA ASP A 188 1.43 2.45 -14.06
C ASP A 188 0.16 3.13 -14.56
N PRO A 189 0.23 3.97 -15.61
CA PRO A 189 -0.93 4.65 -16.14
C PRO A 189 -1.74 3.80 -17.14
N GLU A 190 -1.29 2.58 -17.45
CA GLU A 190 -2.01 1.64 -18.30
C GLU A 190 -2.95 0.76 -17.47
N GLY A 191 -3.39 -0.37 -18.03
CA GLY A 191 -4.30 -1.34 -17.42
C GLY A 191 -3.72 -2.25 -16.35
N GLY A 192 -2.52 -1.96 -15.86
CA GLY A 192 -1.86 -2.70 -14.81
C GLY A 192 -1.56 -4.16 -15.18
N ARG A 193 -1.38 -4.99 -14.14
CA ARG A 193 -1.03 -6.42 -14.26
C ARG A 193 -1.88 -7.26 -13.32
N PRO A 194 -2.26 -8.52 -13.66
CA PRO A 194 -2.94 -9.39 -12.73
C PRO A 194 -2.15 -9.52 -11.41
N CYS A 195 -2.82 -9.32 -10.28
CA CYS A 195 -2.16 -9.37 -8.96
C CYS A 195 -1.72 -10.79 -8.59
N PHE A 196 -2.44 -11.81 -9.06
CA PHE A 196 -2.16 -13.21 -8.81
C PHE A 196 -2.58 -14.13 -9.99
N PRO A 197 -2.02 -15.35 -10.09
CA PRO A 197 -2.31 -16.25 -11.20
C PRO A 197 -3.76 -16.72 -11.23
N GLY A 198 -4.34 -16.74 -12.42
CA GLY A 198 -5.74 -17.10 -12.64
C GLY A 198 -6.63 -15.93 -12.30
N SER A 199 -7.05 -15.16 -13.31
CA SER A 199 -8.07 -14.12 -13.11
C SER A 199 -9.31 -14.78 -12.51
N PRO A 200 -9.72 -14.41 -11.29
CA PRO A 200 -11.02 -14.83 -10.81
C PRO A 200 -12.08 -14.39 -11.82
N PRO A 201 -13.17 -15.14 -12.02
CA PRO A 201 -14.36 -14.53 -12.59
C PRO A 201 -14.68 -13.27 -11.78
N LEU A 202 -15.22 -12.23 -12.41
CA LEU A 202 -15.69 -11.03 -11.72
C LEU A 202 -16.62 -11.43 -10.56
N THR A 203 -16.08 -11.44 -9.34
CA THR A 203 -16.79 -11.76 -8.12
C THR A 203 -16.92 -10.49 -7.31
N SER A 204 -18.11 -10.25 -6.77
CA SER A 204 -18.31 -9.15 -5.83
C SER A 204 -17.32 -9.25 -4.67
N VAL A 205 -16.58 -8.17 -4.42
CA VAL A 205 -15.69 -8.03 -3.25
C VAL A 205 -16.43 -7.52 -2.01
N VAL A 206 -17.75 -7.29 -2.11
CA VAL A 206 -18.59 -6.87 -0.99
C VAL A 206 -18.60 -7.94 0.10
N GLY A 207 -18.31 -7.54 1.33
CA GLY A 207 -18.18 -8.40 2.51
C GLY A 207 -16.76 -8.91 2.76
N HIS A 208 -15.85 -8.76 1.80
CA HIS A 208 -14.46 -9.19 1.93
C HIS A 208 -13.59 -8.10 2.58
N THR A 209 -12.54 -8.55 3.27
CA THR A 209 -11.51 -7.69 3.85
C THR A 209 -10.23 -7.83 3.05
N ILE A 210 -9.69 -6.71 2.56
CA ILE A 210 -8.50 -6.66 1.74
C ILE A 210 -7.39 -5.94 2.50
N GLY A 211 -6.22 -6.55 2.61
CA GLY A 211 -5.07 -5.97 3.29
C GLY A 211 -4.01 -5.47 2.33
N CYS A 212 -3.23 -4.49 2.77
CA CYS A 212 -2.03 -3.99 2.10
C CYS A 212 -0.87 -4.00 3.11
N GLY A 213 0.19 -4.73 2.77
CA GLY A 213 1.39 -4.83 3.57
C GLY A 213 2.64 -4.40 2.82
N TYR A 214 3.56 -3.76 3.53
CA TYR A 214 4.85 -3.33 3.00
C TYR A 214 5.97 -3.76 3.95
N SER A 215 6.90 -4.60 3.46
CA SER A 215 8.07 -5.04 4.23
C SER A 215 9.23 -4.07 4.09
N PHE A 216 9.74 -3.58 5.23
CA PHE A 216 10.83 -2.59 5.25
C PHE A 216 12.17 -3.13 4.76
N GLN A 217 12.44 -4.41 5.00
CA GLN A 217 13.72 -5.04 4.67
C GLN A 217 13.90 -5.20 3.15
N THR A 218 12.83 -5.60 2.46
CA THR A 218 12.89 -6.00 1.04
C THR A 218 12.18 -5.01 0.12
N GLY A 219 11.49 -4.00 0.65
CA GLY A 219 10.64 -3.13 -0.14
C GLY A 219 9.49 -3.88 -0.81
N THR A 220 9.10 -5.02 -0.22
CA THR A 220 8.07 -5.89 -0.80
C THR A 220 6.70 -5.40 -0.41
N MET A 221 5.87 -5.12 -1.40
CA MET A 221 4.45 -4.89 -1.22
C MET A 221 3.67 -6.16 -1.53
N PHE A 222 2.69 -6.46 -0.70
CA PHE A 222 1.79 -7.59 -0.89
C PHE A 222 0.38 -7.22 -0.45
N PHE A 223 -0.59 -7.98 -0.93
CA PHE A 223 -1.98 -7.84 -0.56
C PHE A 223 -2.50 -9.09 0.14
N THR A 224 -3.61 -8.97 0.86
CA THR A 224 -4.31 -10.10 1.46
C THR A 224 -5.78 -10.03 1.10
N ILE A 225 -6.45 -11.19 1.04
CA ILE A 225 -7.90 -11.29 0.93
C ILE A 225 -8.37 -12.21 2.05
N ASP A 226 -9.21 -11.70 2.93
CA ASP A 226 -9.72 -12.38 4.12
C ASP A 226 -8.65 -13.06 4.98
N GLY A 227 -7.51 -12.38 5.12
CA GLY A 227 -6.37 -12.87 5.90
C GLY A 227 -5.48 -13.87 5.17
N GLN A 228 -5.78 -14.24 3.93
CA GLN A 228 -4.88 -15.02 3.09
C GLN A 228 -3.96 -14.07 2.31
N ARG A 229 -2.64 -14.21 2.51
CA ARG A 229 -1.63 -13.46 1.76
C ARG A 229 -1.55 -13.92 0.31
N LEU A 230 -1.61 -12.96 -0.61
CA LEU A 230 -1.39 -13.15 -2.04
C LEU A 230 0.13 -13.19 -2.35
N PRO A 231 0.54 -13.61 -3.56
CA PRO A 231 1.92 -13.44 -4.00
C PRO A 231 2.39 -11.99 -3.88
N ASP A 232 3.71 -11.80 -3.79
CA ASP A 232 4.31 -10.48 -3.73
C ASP A 232 3.89 -9.66 -4.96
N ALA A 233 3.30 -8.49 -4.73
CA ALA A 233 2.82 -7.63 -5.81
C ALA A 233 4.00 -6.91 -6.47
N PHE A 234 4.87 -6.33 -5.65
CA PHE A 234 6.06 -5.60 -6.05
C PHE A 234 7.19 -5.86 -5.08
N THR A 235 8.44 -5.79 -5.54
CA THR A 235 9.65 -5.95 -4.72
C THR A 235 10.62 -4.80 -4.98
N GLY A 236 11.24 -4.28 -3.92
CA GLY A 236 12.20 -3.19 -3.98
C GLY A 236 11.60 -1.80 -4.21
N ILE A 237 10.27 -1.64 -4.22
CA ILE A 237 9.65 -0.31 -4.36
C ILE A 237 10.01 0.57 -3.16
N TYR A 238 10.15 1.87 -3.40
CA TYR A 238 10.54 2.89 -2.43
C TYR A 238 11.93 2.75 -1.79
N LEU A 239 12.62 1.61 -1.86
CA LEU A 239 13.89 1.41 -1.13
C LEU A 239 14.97 2.44 -1.44
N GLN A 240 15.10 2.85 -2.70
CA GLN A 240 16.16 3.76 -3.15
C GLN A 240 16.00 5.16 -2.54
N ASN A 241 14.77 5.58 -2.33
CA ASN A 241 14.36 6.92 -1.94
C ASN A 241 13.60 6.93 -0.62
N ARG A 242 13.57 5.81 0.13
CA ARG A 242 12.80 5.66 1.39
C ARG A 242 13.18 6.66 2.47
N ARG A 243 14.36 7.28 2.38
CA ARG A 243 14.80 8.35 3.29
C ARG A 243 14.29 9.72 2.85
N GLU A 244 14.01 9.90 1.58
CA GLU A 244 13.68 11.17 0.95
C GLU A 244 12.17 11.39 0.80
N ILE A 245 11.36 10.34 0.92
CA ILE A 245 9.90 10.38 0.72
C ILE A 245 9.15 9.82 1.92
N ASP A 246 7.97 10.36 2.16
CA ASP A 246 6.96 9.78 3.05
C ASP A 246 5.88 9.08 2.22
N VAL A 247 5.58 7.82 2.56
CA VAL A 247 4.56 7.02 1.88
C VAL A 247 3.33 6.90 2.77
N TYR A 248 2.16 7.20 2.20
CA TYR A 248 0.87 7.17 2.88
C TYR A 248 0.06 5.98 2.43
N ALA A 249 -0.81 5.48 3.31
CA ALA A 249 -1.84 4.54 2.90
C ALA A 249 -2.81 5.25 1.97
N ALA A 250 -3.24 4.58 0.92
CA ALA A 250 -4.13 5.13 -0.08
C ALA A 250 -5.36 4.23 -0.25
N VAL A 251 -6.54 4.83 -0.31
CA VAL A 251 -7.80 4.16 -0.63
C VAL A 251 -8.48 4.90 -1.76
N GLY A 252 -8.67 4.21 -2.88
CA GLY A 252 -9.37 4.72 -4.06
C GLY A 252 -10.84 4.30 -4.05
N VAL A 253 -11.74 5.20 -4.44
CA VAL A 253 -13.16 4.90 -4.65
C VAL A 253 -13.69 5.56 -5.93
N SER A 254 -14.59 4.87 -6.63
CA SER A 254 -15.35 5.36 -7.78
C SER A 254 -16.76 4.77 -7.76
N GLY A 255 -17.78 5.56 -8.12
CA GLY A 255 -19.18 5.18 -7.93
C GLY A 255 -19.61 5.14 -6.44
N GLU A 256 -20.78 4.53 -6.16
CA GLU A 256 -21.29 4.40 -4.80
C GLU A 256 -20.59 3.27 -4.04
N CYS A 257 -19.78 3.62 -3.04
CA CYS A 257 -18.99 2.69 -2.24
C CYS A 257 -19.12 3.00 -0.75
N GLU A 258 -18.97 1.97 0.07
CA GLU A 258 -18.85 2.07 1.53
C GLU A 258 -17.72 1.16 2.00
N VAL A 259 -16.71 1.76 2.63
CA VAL A 259 -15.46 1.07 2.99
C VAL A 259 -15.04 1.47 4.39
N SER A 260 -14.72 0.48 5.24
CA SER A 260 -14.03 0.72 6.51
C SER A 260 -12.53 0.53 6.35
N VAL A 261 -11.72 1.38 6.97
CA VAL A 261 -10.26 1.25 6.99
C VAL A 261 -9.78 1.04 8.42
N ASN A 262 -8.98 0.00 8.63
CA ASN A 262 -8.39 -0.38 9.91
C ASN A 262 -6.87 -0.26 9.81
N PHE A 263 -6.27 0.56 10.69
CA PHE A 263 -4.80 0.70 10.83
C PHE A 263 -4.23 -0.10 12.02
N GLY A 264 -5.04 -0.95 12.66
CA GLY A 264 -4.67 -1.73 13.85
C GLY A 264 -5.45 -1.35 15.11
N GLY A 265 -6.53 -0.56 14.99
CA GLY A 265 -7.46 -0.26 16.08
C GLY A 265 -8.36 -1.44 16.44
N THR A 266 -8.57 -2.36 15.49
CA THR A 266 -9.17 -3.68 15.72
C THR A 266 -8.26 -4.77 15.16
N TYR A 267 -8.51 -6.03 15.55
CA TYR A 267 -7.77 -7.17 15.00
C TYR A 267 -7.89 -7.24 13.48
N PHE A 268 -6.77 -7.47 12.82
CA PHE A 268 -6.70 -7.79 11.40
C PHE A 268 -7.13 -9.23 11.13
N LYS A 269 -7.71 -9.48 9.94
CA LYS A 269 -7.97 -10.85 9.48
C LYS A 269 -6.67 -11.58 9.16
N TRP A 270 -5.66 -10.90 8.62
CA TRP A 270 -4.33 -11.47 8.48
C TRP A 270 -3.65 -11.57 9.85
N LEU A 271 -3.41 -12.80 10.32
CA LEU A 271 -2.99 -13.05 11.70
C LEU A 271 -1.65 -12.39 12.02
N GLU A 272 -0.67 -12.51 11.13
CA GLU A 272 0.66 -11.94 11.31
C GLU A 272 0.63 -10.40 11.37
N GLY A 273 -0.34 -9.76 10.73
CA GLY A 273 -0.53 -8.30 10.80
C GLY A 273 -0.80 -7.79 12.22
N ASN A 274 -1.27 -8.66 13.12
CA ASN A 274 -1.50 -8.32 14.54
C ASN A 274 -0.22 -8.39 15.39
N GLU A 275 0.89 -8.90 14.86
CA GLU A 275 2.17 -8.91 15.55
C GLU A 275 2.77 -7.50 15.62
N TRP A 276 3.53 -7.24 16.69
CA TRP A 276 4.20 -5.96 16.92
C TRP A 276 4.99 -5.46 15.71
N ARG A 277 5.64 -6.38 14.97
CA ARG A 277 6.51 -6.04 13.83
C ARG A 277 5.79 -5.49 12.59
N TRP A 278 4.45 -5.51 12.55
CA TRP A 278 3.63 -5.02 11.43
C TRP A 278 2.81 -3.76 11.76
N ARG A 279 2.90 -3.28 13.00
CA ARG A 279 2.13 -2.12 13.44
C ARG A 279 2.68 -0.81 12.87
N VAL A 280 1.78 0.04 12.37
CA VAL A 280 2.12 1.34 11.76
C VAL A 280 2.84 2.30 12.71
N ASP A 281 2.55 2.24 14.01
CA ASP A 281 3.14 3.11 15.03
C ASP A 281 4.55 2.70 15.46
N ARG A 282 4.99 1.49 15.12
CA ARG A 282 6.31 0.99 15.50
C ARG A 282 7.45 1.84 14.92
N GLN A 283 7.31 2.28 13.67
CA GLN A 283 8.39 2.95 12.94
C GLN A 283 8.74 4.32 13.53
N VAL A 284 7.75 5.06 14.04
CA VAL A 284 7.93 6.45 14.47
C VAL A 284 8.46 6.60 15.89
N ARG A 285 8.75 5.48 16.57
CA ARG A 285 9.26 5.47 17.96
C ARG A 285 10.77 5.73 18.07
N LYS A 286 11.51 5.67 16.95
CA LYS A 286 12.95 5.93 16.90
C LYS A 286 13.29 6.76 15.66
N LEU A 287 14.11 7.79 15.84
CA LEU A 287 14.68 8.53 14.71
C LEU A 287 15.75 7.69 14.02
N VAL A 288 16.15 8.10 12.81
CA VAL A 288 17.26 7.47 12.09
C VAL A 288 18.56 7.52 12.90
N ASP A 289 18.82 8.68 13.51
CA ASP A 289 20.08 8.96 14.19
C ASP A 289 20.21 8.23 15.54
N ASP A 290 19.09 7.83 16.15
CA ASP A 290 19.08 7.03 17.40
C ASP A 290 19.53 5.57 17.21
N VAL A 291 19.75 5.16 15.95
CA VAL A 291 20.16 3.80 15.57
C VAL A 291 21.69 3.71 15.36
N GLY A 292 22.41 4.83 15.48
CA GLY A 292 23.87 4.88 15.41
C GLY A 292 24.54 4.58 16.76
N GLU A 293 25.54 3.69 16.72
CA GLU A 293 26.46 3.27 17.82
C GLU A 293 25.89 2.36 18.91
N GLN A 294 25.43 1.17 18.51
CA GLN A 294 25.89 -0.04 19.22
C GLN A 294 26.99 -0.70 18.38
N GLU A 295 28.12 -0.03 18.21
CA GLU A 295 29.36 -0.78 18.04
C GLU A 295 29.55 -1.57 19.33
N GLU A 296 29.61 -2.89 19.24
CA GLU A 296 30.06 -3.73 20.34
C GLU A 296 31.40 -3.17 20.84
N LEU A 297 31.37 -2.47 21.98
CA LEU A 297 32.59 -2.07 22.66
C LEU A 297 33.44 -3.34 22.80
N PRO A 298 34.69 -3.35 22.28
CA PRO A 298 35.52 -4.54 22.38
C PRO A 298 35.62 -4.91 23.85
N ALA A 299 35.30 -6.16 24.17
CA ALA A 299 35.45 -6.67 25.52
C ALA A 299 36.88 -6.38 25.97
N TYR A 300 37.02 -5.58 27.03
CA TYR A 300 38.29 -5.41 27.71
C TYR A 300 38.79 -6.80 28.11
N SER A 301 39.78 -7.30 27.38
CA SER A 301 40.59 -8.42 27.83
C SER A 301 41.53 -7.86 28.88
N GLY A 302 41.05 -7.87 30.13
CA GLY A 302 41.95 -7.78 31.28
C GLY A 302 42.76 -9.07 31.37
N TYR A 303 44.08 -8.93 31.27
CA TYR A 303 45.13 -9.40 32.19
C TYR A 303 46.48 -9.45 31.47
#